data_AF-A0A2V7JM24-F1
#
_entry.id   AF-A0A2V7JM24-F1
#
_cell.length_a   1.000
_cell.length_b   1.000
_cell.length_c   1.000
_cell.angle_alpha   90.00
_cell.angle_beta   90.00
_cell.angle_gamma   90.00
#
_symmetry.space_group_name_H-M   'P 1'
#
loop_
_entity.id
_entity.type
_entity.pdbx_description
1 polymer ?
#
loop_
_entity_poly.entity_id
_entity_poly.type
_entity_poly.pdbx_seq_one_letter_code
_entity_poly.pdbx_strand_id
1 'polypeptide(L)'
;MRTDFAETEVDQRRTNVSRFPLFFPEKRWFFLENTDIFDFGPGIAPDVMPFWSRRVGLFNGQTVPIEVGTKESGRVGETSFGVLAVRTGAVPGLVPATDVGVVRVKQNILGESSVGFIGTAGDPTGATGSWLAGTDVLLSSSHVLGDKNVQLGLWGLETDGRSLSGSRTAAGVSLFYPNDTWNNFLGYRRVGDGFQPALGFVPRPGVQQVNLALNYLPRATDPRLARWLYQAVFELIGVLVMDLNGRWETVWGRITPLNFVFQDGDRFAIAAHPEAERLDVPFGIAPGDTIPIGSYRFLRYRIDYVRASKRRVSWDFTYLGGTFYNGRIGEYIGTMILKPSPLFIVELSGERDQGRIAPSNAQVPFVLEHYGMRLRLDPSPDLEFNTFTQYDNTSRQLGTDVRIRWSYRPGGDFFLTYTHNIDVPLGGGPWSFDSYRLSMKLEYALRY
;
A
#
# COMPACT_ATOMS: atom_id res chain seq x y z
N MET A 1 6.99 25.71 -16.53
CA MET A 1 5.77 24.87 -16.55
C MET A 1 5.71 24.20 -15.18
N ARG A 2 4.70 24.47 -14.35
CA ARG A 2 4.55 23.77 -13.05
C ARG A 2 3.88 22.44 -13.37
N THR A 3 4.53 21.32 -13.07
CA THR A 3 3.91 20.00 -13.27
C THR A 3 2.82 19.82 -12.22
N ASP A 4 1.56 19.91 -12.63
CA ASP A 4 0.44 19.41 -11.85
C ASP A 4 0.16 17.96 -12.28
N PHE A 5 0.06 17.06 -11.30
CA PHE A 5 -0.27 15.66 -11.56
C PHE A 5 -1.76 15.48 -11.77
N ALA A 6 -2.35 16.37 -12.57
CA ALA A 6 -3.78 16.50 -12.81
C ALA A 6 -4.39 15.18 -13.31
N GLU A 7 -3.63 14.35 -14.02
CA GLU A 7 -4.06 13.04 -14.50
C GLU A 7 -4.23 11.96 -13.41
N THR A 8 -3.79 12.24 -12.17
CA THR A 8 -3.69 11.22 -11.13
C THR A 8 -4.99 11.07 -10.39
N GLU A 9 -5.48 9.84 -10.31
CA GLU A 9 -6.68 9.55 -9.52
C GLU A 9 -6.43 9.83 -8.04
N VAL A 10 -7.42 10.45 -7.37
CA VAL A 10 -7.36 10.66 -5.93
C VAL A 10 -7.32 9.32 -5.18
N ASP A 11 -6.66 9.32 -4.01
CA ASP A 11 -6.63 8.15 -3.16
C ASP A 11 -8.01 7.88 -2.57
N GLN A 12 -8.36 6.60 -2.49
CA GLN A 12 -9.50 6.18 -1.68
C GLN A 12 -9.10 6.34 -0.22
N ARG A 13 -9.89 7.07 0.54
CA ARG A 13 -9.67 7.24 1.98
C ARG A 13 -9.88 5.88 2.67
N ARG A 14 -9.09 5.65 3.71
CA ARG A 14 -9.15 4.43 4.52
C ARG A 14 -9.21 4.82 5.98
N THR A 15 -10.00 4.09 6.76
CA THR A 15 -9.98 4.20 8.21
C THR A 15 -8.67 3.62 8.74
N ASN A 16 -8.12 4.23 9.80
CA ASN A 16 -6.92 3.71 10.46
C ASN A 16 -7.23 3.39 11.91
N VAL A 17 -7.48 2.12 12.19
CA VAL A 17 -7.69 1.60 13.56
C VAL A 17 -6.38 1.14 14.22
N SER A 18 -5.25 1.36 13.55
CA SER A 18 -3.91 1.03 14.05
C SER A 18 -3.14 2.29 14.46
N ARG A 19 -2.11 2.11 15.30
CA ARG A 19 -1.21 3.21 15.70
C ARG A 19 -0.15 3.57 14.65
N PHE A 20 -0.16 2.93 13.48
CA PHE A 20 0.88 3.06 12.47
C PHE A 20 0.39 3.78 11.23
N PRO A 21 1.26 4.51 10.51
CA PRO A 21 0.85 5.22 9.30
C PRO A 21 0.42 4.24 8.21
N LEU A 22 -0.62 4.60 7.47
CA LEU A 22 -1.08 3.84 6.31
C LEU A 22 -0.10 4.02 5.14
N PHE A 23 0.19 2.92 4.45
CA PHE A 23 0.92 2.95 3.19
C PHE A 23 -0.04 3.26 2.03
N PHE A 24 0.31 4.25 1.20
CA PHE A 24 -0.40 4.54 -0.03
C PHE A 24 0.53 4.26 -1.22
N PRO A 25 0.08 3.46 -2.22
CA PRO A 25 0.85 3.27 -3.43
C PRO A 25 0.92 4.57 -4.24
N GLU A 26 1.95 4.68 -5.07
CA GLU A 26 2.06 5.75 -6.06
C GLU A 26 0.96 5.60 -7.13
N LYS A 27 0.41 6.72 -7.59
CA LYS A 27 -0.61 6.74 -8.65
C LYS A 27 -0.24 7.64 -9.84
N ARG A 28 0.77 8.50 -9.68
CA ARG A 28 1.18 9.47 -10.68
C ARG A 28 1.97 8.78 -11.80
N TRP A 29 1.51 8.93 -13.03
CA TRP A 29 2.05 8.20 -14.20
C TRP A 29 3.57 8.34 -14.37
N PHE A 30 4.10 9.56 -14.28
CA PHE A 30 5.54 9.85 -14.34
C PHE A 30 6.35 8.98 -13.37
N PHE A 31 5.83 8.79 -12.15
CA PHE A 31 6.52 7.99 -11.15
C PHE A 31 6.32 6.50 -11.39
N LEU A 32 5.17 6.05 -11.90
CA LEU A 32 4.81 4.65 -12.16
C LEU A 32 5.54 3.99 -13.34
N GLU A 33 5.93 4.77 -14.35
CA GLU A 33 6.60 4.21 -15.53
C GLU A 33 7.96 3.60 -15.17
N ASN A 34 8.18 2.31 -15.41
CA ASN A 34 9.43 1.61 -15.03
C ASN A 34 9.79 1.77 -13.52
N THR A 35 8.83 1.69 -12.60
CA THR A 35 9.11 1.74 -11.13
C THR A 35 9.83 0.51 -10.61
N ASP A 36 9.62 -0.63 -11.26
CA ASP A 36 10.18 -1.93 -10.92
C ASP A 36 11.71 -1.89 -10.79
N ILE A 37 12.36 -0.98 -11.53
CA ILE A 37 13.81 -0.78 -11.39
C ILE A 37 14.19 -0.35 -9.96
N PHE A 38 13.37 0.46 -9.30
CA PHE A 38 13.61 1.00 -7.96
C PHE A 38 13.20 0.04 -6.84
N ASP A 39 12.62 -1.12 -7.18
CA ASP A 39 12.35 -2.15 -6.18
C ASP A 39 13.65 -2.64 -5.54
N PHE A 40 13.61 -2.76 -4.21
CA PHE A 40 14.76 -3.10 -3.38
C PHE A 40 14.34 -4.09 -2.30
N GLY A 41 15.19 -5.09 -2.06
CA GLY A 41 15.01 -6.05 -0.99
C GLY A 41 13.79 -6.97 -1.20
N PRO A 42 13.99 -8.23 -1.59
CA PRO A 42 12.89 -9.17 -1.72
C PRO A 42 12.13 -9.35 -0.40
N GLY A 43 10.81 -9.09 -0.40
CA GLY A 43 9.92 -9.34 0.74
C GLY A 43 9.99 -8.32 1.88
N ILE A 44 10.55 -7.12 1.65
CA ILE A 44 10.67 -6.09 2.70
C ILE A 44 9.54 -5.04 2.67
N ALA A 45 8.92 -4.85 1.51
CA ALA A 45 7.86 -3.87 1.32
C ALA A 45 6.50 -4.39 1.81
N PRO A 46 5.63 -3.53 2.36
CA PRO A 46 5.80 -2.08 2.48
C PRO A 46 6.53 -1.63 3.77
N ASP A 47 7.02 -2.52 4.64
CA ASP A 47 7.50 -2.05 5.95
C ASP A 47 8.95 -1.53 5.99
N VAL A 48 9.74 -1.72 4.94
CA VAL A 48 10.97 -0.95 4.71
C VAL A 48 11.05 -0.64 3.23
N MET A 49 11.03 0.64 2.86
CA MET A 49 11.26 1.06 1.48
C MET A 49 12.35 2.13 1.46
N PRO A 50 13.50 1.89 0.83
CA PRO A 50 14.58 2.90 0.75
C PRO A 50 14.18 4.11 -0.10
N PHE A 51 13.27 3.90 -1.06
CA PHE A 51 12.69 4.95 -1.88
C PHE A 51 11.18 4.75 -2.01
N TRP A 52 10.42 5.79 -1.68
CA TRP A 52 8.98 5.87 -1.85
C TRP A 52 8.68 7.16 -2.61
N SER A 53 8.34 7.03 -3.90
CA SER A 53 8.17 8.17 -4.82
C SER A 53 7.14 9.20 -4.34
N ARG A 54 6.18 8.80 -3.50
CA ARG A 54 5.24 9.72 -2.84
C ARG A 54 5.89 10.71 -1.90
N ARG A 55 7.16 10.56 -1.55
CA ARG A 55 7.96 11.59 -0.86
C ARG A 55 8.36 12.75 -1.76
N VAL A 56 8.27 12.59 -3.09
CA VAL A 56 8.65 13.61 -4.07
C VAL A 56 7.40 14.32 -4.58
N GLY A 57 7.35 15.65 -4.43
CA GLY A 57 6.22 16.48 -4.91
C GLY A 57 4.94 16.36 -4.06
N LEU A 58 5.02 15.73 -2.89
CA LEU A 58 3.93 15.63 -1.90
C LEU A 58 4.52 15.72 -0.49
N PHE A 59 3.88 16.50 0.38
CA PHE A 59 4.24 16.60 1.78
C PHE A 59 2.97 16.69 2.66
N ASN A 60 2.81 15.77 3.61
CA ASN A 60 1.62 15.66 4.47
C ASN A 60 0.28 15.68 3.69
N GLY A 61 0.24 15.03 2.53
CA GLY A 61 -0.95 15.00 1.66
C GLY A 61 -1.16 16.27 0.80
N GLN A 62 -0.35 17.31 1.00
CA GLN A 62 -0.38 18.52 0.17
C GLN A 62 0.57 18.41 -1.02
N THR A 63 0.13 18.91 -2.18
CA THR A 63 0.95 18.96 -3.39
C THR A 63 2.07 19.98 -3.26
N VAL A 64 3.31 19.52 -3.43
CA VAL A 64 4.48 20.39 -3.55
C VAL A 64 4.82 20.50 -5.04
N PRO A 65 4.86 21.70 -5.64
CA PRO A 65 5.15 21.85 -7.06
C PRO A 65 6.50 21.23 -7.42
N ILE A 66 6.56 20.58 -8.58
CA ILE A 66 7.84 20.18 -9.18
C ILE A 66 8.22 21.26 -10.20
N GLU A 67 9.43 21.80 -10.05
CA GLU A 67 9.96 22.83 -10.95
C GLU A 67 10.61 22.20 -12.18
N VAL A 68 11.40 21.15 -11.94
CA VAL A 68 12.06 20.35 -12.98
C VAL A 68 12.34 18.95 -12.43
N GLY A 69 12.28 17.94 -13.29
CA GLY A 69 12.67 16.59 -12.94
C GLY A 69 13.09 15.80 -14.17
N THR A 70 14.04 14.89 -13.99
CA THR A 70 14.43 13.91 -15.00
C THR A 70 14.33 12.51 -14.40
N LYS A 71 13.92 11.56 -15.22
CA LYS A 71 13.89 10.14 -14.89
C LYS A 71 14.42 9.37 -16.09
N GLU A 72 15.44 8.57 -15.83
CA GLU A 72 16.08 7.75 -16.85
C GLU A 72 16.17 6.33 -16.30
N SER A 73 15.71 5.35 -17.08
CA SER A 73 15.88 3.95 -16.74
C SER A 73 16.14 3.14 -17.99
N GLY A 74 16.83 2.02 -17.83
CA GLY A 74 17.18 1.18 -18.94
C GLY A 74 17.98 -0.05 -18.52
N ARG A 75 18.41 -0.80 -19.52
CA ARG A 75 19.22 -1.99 -19.35
C ARG A 75 20.30 -2.05 -20.42
N VAL A 76 21.53 -2.30 -20.00
CA VAL A 76 22.70 -2.52 -20.86
C VAL A 76 23.27 -3.88 -20.52
N GLY A 77 23.16 -4.83 -21.44
CA GLY A 77 23.53 -6.23 -21.18
C GLY A 77 22.77 -6.82 -20.00
N GLU A 78 23.51 -7.27 -18.98
CA GLU A 78 22.98 -7.83 -17.73
C GLU A 78 22.78 -6.79 -16.61
N THR A 79 23.05 -5.52 -16.88
CA THR A 79 22.94 -4.42 -15.92
C THR A 79 21.71 -3.57 -16.22
N SER A 80 20.75 -3.54 -15.29
CA SER A 80 19.65 -2.58 -15.29
C SER A 80 20.00 -1.38 -14.41
N PHE A 81 19.58 -0.18 -14.81
CA PHE A 81 19.78 1.04 -14.04
C PHE A 81 18.54 1.94 -14.06
N GLY A 82 18.40 2.74 -13.01
CA GLY A 82 17.36 3.76 -12.87
C GLY A 82 17.90 4.97 -12.11
N VAL A 83 17.63 6.16 -12.63
CA VAL A 83 18.00 7.45 -12.04
C VAL A 83 16.75 8.33 -12.05
N LEU A 84 16.50 9.00 -10.93
CA LEU A 84 15.52 10.06 -10.82
C LEU A 84 16.17 11.22 -10.09
N ALA A 85 16.06 12.43 -10.64
CA ALA A 85 16.50 13.66 -10.00
C ALA A 85 15.41 14.72 -10.18
N VAL A 86 14.99 15.35 -9.08
CA VAL A 86 13.86 16.27 -9.06
C VAL A 86 14.18 17.48 -8.19
N ARG A 87 13.89 18.67 -8.72
CA ARG A 87 13.81 19.92 -7.97
C ARG A 87 12.35 20.20 -7.64
N THR A 88 12.02 20.21 -6.35
CA THR A 88 10.71 20.68 -5.89
C THR A 88 10.77 22.18 -5.60
N GLY A 89 9.66 22.87 -5.82
CA GLY A 89 9.48 24.27 -5.44
C GLY A 89 9.15 24.42 -3.96
N ALA A 90 9.06 25.68 -3.51
CA ALA A 90 8.68 26.00 -2.14
C ALA A 90 7.17 26.14 -1.98
N VAL A 91 6.66 25.71 -0.82
CA VAL A 91 5.30 26.01 -0.35
C VAL A 91 5.45 26.82 0.95
N PRO A 92 5.10 28.12 0.95
CA PRO A 92 5.30 28.99 2.12
C PRO A 92 4.68 28.40 3.39
N GLY A 93 5.47 28.34 4.47
CA GLY A 93 5.04 27.79 5.76
C GLY A 93 5.00 26.27 5.85
N LEU A 94 5.35 25.53 4.78
CA LEU A 94 5.31 24.07 4.75
C LEU A 94 6.69 23.45 4.46
N VAL A 95 7.25 23.72 3.27
CA VAL A 95 8.54 23.18 2.82
C VAL A 95 9.28 24.17 1.92
N PRO A 96 10.62 24.25 1.98
CA PRO A 96 11.42 25.02 1.04
C PRO A 96 11.58 24.27 -0.30
N ALA A 97 12.12 24.97 -1.31
CA ALA A 97 12.58 24.32 -2.52
C ALA A 97 13.79 23.43 -2.23
N THR A 98 13.84 22.24 -2.81
CA THR A 98 14.88 21.24 -2.51
C THR A 98 15.15 20.33 -3.70
N ASP A 99 16.34 19.75 -3.73
CA ASP A 99 16.76 18.76 -4.71
C ASP A 99 16.73 17.38 -4.07
N VAL A 100 16.09 16.43 -4.74
CA VAL A 100 15.98 15.05 -4.30
C VAL A 100 16.31 14.12 -5.45
N GLY A 101 16.92 12.98 -5.14
CA GLY A 101 17.24 11.99 -6.15
C GLY A 101 17.41 10.58 -5.62
N VAL A 102 17.29 9.64 -6.55
CA VAL A 102 17.56 8.22 -6.33
C VAL A 102 18.30 7.65 -7.52
N VAL A 103 19.28 6.79 -7.24
CA VAL A 103 19.97 5.95 -8.21
C VAL A 103 19.83 4.50 -7.81
N ARG A 104 19.64 3.64 -8.80
CA ARG A 104 19.51 2.21 -8.63
C ARG A 104 20.25 1.50 -9.74
N VAL A 105 21.06 0.53 -9.38
CA VAL A 105 21.77 -0.35 -10.31
C VAL A 105 21.51 -1.79 -9.87
N LYS A 106 21.16 -2.66 -10.82
CA LYS A 106 20.91 -4.08 -10.59
C LYS A 106 21.61 -4.90 -11.66
N GLN A 107 22.45 -5.83 -11.23
CA GLN A 107 23.21 -6.73 -12.07
C GLN A 107 22.64 -8.13 -11.96
N ASN A 108 22.24 -8.72 -13.08
CA ASN A 108 21.94 -10.14 -13.14
C ASN A 108 23.24 -10.94 -13.08
N ILE A 109 23.23 -12.00 -12.28
CA ILE A 109 24.36 -12.90 -12.05
C ILE A 109 23.85 -14.35 -12.03
N LEU A 110 24.70 -15.32 -12.35
CA LEU A 110 24.39 -16.74 -12.19
C LEU A 110 23.08 -17.19 -12.87
N GLY A 111 22.68 -16.53 -13.98
CA GLY A 111 21.49 -16.85 -14.78
C GLY A 111 20.15 -16.39 -14.19
N GLU A 112 19.88 -16.73 -12.93
CA GLU A 112 18.59 -16.50 -12.26
C GLU A 112 18.69 -15.58 -11.03
N SER A 113 19.91 -15.16 -10.69
CA SER A 113 20.20 -14.38 -9.50
C SER A 113 20.50 -12.92 -9.83
N SER A 114 20.47 -12.05 -8.83
CA SER A 114 20.85 -10.65 -9.01
C SER A 114 21.49 -10.06 -7.77
N VAL A 115 22.33 -9.06 -7.98
CA VAL A 115 22.86 -8.17 -6.95
C VAL A 115 22.55 -6.75 -7.35
N GLY A 116 22.26 -5.88 -6.39
CA GLY A 116 21.97 -4.49 -6.68
C GLY A 116 22.45 -3.54 -5.61
N PHE A 117 22.52 -2.29 -6.00
CA PHE A 117 22.83 -1.14 -5.15
C PHE A 117 21.74 -0.09 -5.32
N ILE A 118 21.35 0.58 -4.24
CA ILE A 118 20.48 1.75 -4.26
C ILE A 118 21.11 2.88 -3.46
N GLY A 119 20.94 4.11 -3.93
CA GLY A 119 21.32 5.31 -3.21
C GLY A 119 20.25 6.38 -3.36
N THR A 120 19.96 7.11 -2.29
CA THR A 120 19.08 8.28 -2.32
C THR A 120 19.79 9.48 -1.69
N ALA A 121 19.46 10.68 -2.14
CA ALA A 121 20.02 11.92 -1.63
C ALA A 121 18.96 13.02 -1.60
N GLY A 122 19.06 13.90 -0.61
CA GLY A 122 18.14 15.03 -0.41
C GLY A 122 16.99 14.71 0.54
N ASP A 123 16.33 15.77 0.99
CA ASP A 123 15.23 15.70 1.94
C ASP A 123 14.08 16.61 1.47
N PRO A 124 12.84 16.09 1.36
CA PRO A 124 11.66 16.89 1.00
C PRO A 124 11.38 18.07 1.95
N THR A 125 11.89 18.04 3.18
CA THR A 125 11.78 19.14 4.16
C THR A 125 12.85 20.23 4.00
N GLY A 126 13.82 20.02 3.09
CA GLY A 126 14.94 20.92 2.85
C GLY A 126 16.12 20.78 3.82
N ALA A 127 16.07 19.83 4.74
CA ALA A 127 17.18 19.57 5.63
C ALA A 127 18.39 19.00 4.87
N THR A 128 19.58 19.57 5.07
CA THR A 128 20.77 19.30 4.27
C THR A 128 21.47 18.01 4.68
N GLY A 129 22.19 17.39 3.73
CA GLY A 129 23.04 16.24 4.01
C GLY A 129 22.32 14.90 4.17
N SER A 130 21.05 14.80 3.77
CA SER A 130 20.35 13.51 3.83
C SER A 130 20.77 12.57 2.71
N TRP A 131 21.02 11.31 3.07
CA TRP A 131 21.27 10.23 2.13
C TRP A 131 20.89 8.88 2.72
N LEU A 132 20.64 7.93 1.84
CA LEU A 132 20.61 6.50 2.14
C LEU A 132 21.41 5.76 1.09
N ALA A 133 22.06 4.68 1.48
CA ALA A 133 22.67 3.75 0.55
C ALA A 133 22.44 2.31 1.02
N GLY A 134 22.48 1.36 0.09
CA GLY A 134 22.51 -0.03 0.46
C GLY A 134 22.51 -0.99 -0.72
N THR A 135 22.54 -2.27 -0.37
CA THR A 135 22.72 -3.36 -1.32
C THR A 135 21.73 -4.47 -1.08
N ASP A 136 21.30 -5.13 -2.13
CA ASP A 136 20.49 -6.33 -2.07
C ASP A 136 21.03 -7.43 -2.97
N VAL A 137 20.74 -8.67 -2.59
CA VAL A 137 21.06 -9.88 -3.34
C VAL A 137 19.82 -10.75 -3.36
N LEU A 138 19.48 -11.27 -4.53
CA LEU A 138 18.47 -12.30 -4.71
C LEU A 138 19.16 -13.49 -5.38
N LEU A 139 19.39 -14.55 -4.61
CA LEU A 139 19.86 -15.82 -5.14
C LEU A 139 18.64 -16.66 -5.48
N SER A 140 18.47 -17.03 -6.74
CA SER A 140 17.35 -17.87 -7.20
C SER A 140 17.87 -19.15 -7.83
N SER A 141 17.12 -20.24 -7.63
CA SER A 141 17.30 -21.47 -8.38
C SER A 141 15.94 -22.11 -8.63
N SER A 142 15.68 -22.45 -9.89
CA SER A 142 14.52 -23.21 -10.36
C SER A 142 14.69 -24.74 -10.33
N HIS A 143 15.87 -25.22 -9.93
CA HIS A 143 16.28 -26.62 -10.03
C HIS A 143 16.41 -27.33 -8.67
N VAL A 144 15.93 -26.71 -7.59
CA VAL A 144 16.00 -27.31 -6.26
C VAL A 144 15.04 -28.48 -6.19
N LEU A 145 15.47 -29.61 -5.62
CA LEU A 145 14.67 -30.84 -5.57
C LEU A 145 14.09 -31.27 -6.94
N GLY A 146 14.83 -30.99 -8.03
CA GLY A 146 14.44 -31.31 -9.41
C GLY A 146 13.86 -30.10 -10.14
N ASP A 147 12.65 -29.69 -9.77
CA ASP A 147 11.83 -28.72 -10.51
C ASP A 147 11.21 -27.64 -9.60
N LYS A 148 11.81 -27.37 -8.44
CA LYS A 148 11.27 -26.43 -7.45
C LYS A 148 12.07 -25.14 -7.41
N ASN A 149 11.31 -24.05 -7.37
CA ASN A 149 11.84 -22.70 -7.22
C ASN A 149 12.14 -22.43 -5.74
N VAL A 150 13.35 -21.93 -5.48
CA VAL A 150 13.78 -21.42 -4.18
C VAL A 150 14.51 -20.11 -4.39
N GLN A 151 14.25 -19.15 -3.51
CA GLN A 151 14.94 -17.86 -3.54
C GLN A 151 15.40 -17.45 -2.15
N LEU A 152 16.63 -16.94 -2.05
CA LEU A 152 17.20 -16.33 -0.86
C LEU A 152 17.45 -14.84 -1.15
N GLY A 153 16.69 -13.98 -0.48
CA GLY A 153 16.88 -12.54 -0.48
C GLY A 153 17.74 -12.11 0.70
N LEU A 154 18.73 -11.26 0.46
CA LEU A 154 19.55 -10.59 1.47
C LEU A 154 19.59 -9.10 1.15
N TRP A 155 19.59 -8.25 2.18
CA TRP A 155 19.73 -6.81 1.97
C TRP A 155 20.27 -6.11 3.21
N GLY A 156 20.90 -4.96 2.98
CA GLY A 156 21.40 -4.06 4.00
C GLY A 156 21.30 -2.61 3.52
N LEU A 157 20.90 -1.73 4.42
CA LEU A 157 20.70 -0.30 4.20
C LEU A 157 21.36 0.49 5.34
N GLU A 158 21.85 1.68 5.01
CA GLU A 158 22.38 2.66 5.95
C GLU A 158 21.88 4.05 5.55
N THR A 159 21.58 4.88 6.55
CA THR A 159 21.16 6.28 6.37
C THR A 159 22.18 7.23 6.96
N ASP A 160 22.07 8.49 6.52
CA ASP A 160 22.77 9.61 7.13
C ASP A 160 22.51 9.75 8.65
N GLY A 161 23.33 10.57 9.28
CA GLY A 161 23.39 10.71 10.73
C GLY A 161 22.64 11.88 11.34
N ARG A 162 21.67 12.49 10.64
CA ARG A 162 21.01 13.69 11.13
C ARG A 162 20.24 13.41 12.42
N SER A 163 20.83 13.87 13.52
CA SER A 163 20.23 14.13 14.84
C SER A 163 19.44 12.99 15.51
N LEU A 164 19.82 11.73 15.29
CA LEU A 164 19.27 10.60 16.04
C LEU A 164 20.37 9.77 16.68
N SER A 165 20.24 9.54 17.98
CA SER A 165 20.95 8.49 18.70
C SER A 165 20.42 7.12 18.26
N GLY A 166 21.31 6.14 18.10
CA GLY A 166 20.92 4.76 17.81
C GLY A 166 21.53 4.18 16.53
N SER A 167 21.05 2.99 16.15
CA SER A 167 21.49 2.24 14.98
C SER A 167 20.89 2.85 13.72
N ARG A 168 21.73 3.23 12.74
CA ARG A 168 21.32 3.85 11.46
C ARG A 168 21.22 2.86 10.31
N THR A 169 21.06 1.59 10.66
CA THR A 169 21.13 0.50 9.71
C THR A 169 19.84 -0.30 9.76
N ALA A 170 19.48 -0.85 8.61
CA ALA A 170 18.45 -1.87 8.50
C ALA A 170 18.99 -3.00 7.65
N ALA A 171 18.69 -4.24 8.03
CA ALA A 171 19.10 -5.42 7.28
C ALA A 171 18.07 -6.53 7.43
N GLY A 172 18.06 -7.45 6.48
CA GLY A 172 17.18 -8.60 6.55
C GLY A 172 17.53 -9.70 5.58
N VAL A 173 16.85 -10.82 5.80
CA VAL A 173 16.96 -12.06 5.06
C VAL A 173 15.56 -12.61 4.82
N SER A 174 15.34 -13.15 3.61
CA SER A 174 14.07 -13.69 3.19
C SER A 174 14.30 -15.00 2.45
N LEU A 175 13.56 -16.05 2.80
CA LEU A 175 13.55 -17.33 2.10
C LEU A 175 12.17 -17.50 1.46
N PHE A 176 12.15 -17.73 0.15
CA PHE A 176 10.95 -17.97 -0.63
C PHE A 176 10.97 -19.38 -1.19
N TYR A 177 9.83 -20.05 -1.12
CA TYR A 177 9.55 -21.30 -1.80
C TYR A 177 8.28 -21.13 -2.65
N PRO A 178 8.32 -20.40 -3.78
CA PRO A 178 7.12 -19.99 -4.52
C PRO A 178 6.70 -21.06 -5.54
N ASN A 179 6.18 -22.19 -5.05
CA ASN A 179 5.78 -23.31 -5.90
C ASN A 179 4.26 -23.48 -5.92
N ASP A 180 3.72 -24.07 -7.00
CA ASP A 180 2.27 -24.20 -7.25
C ASP A 180 1.47 -24.76 -6.06
N THR A 181 2.00 -25.81 -5.42
CA THR A 181 1.33 -26.49 -4.30
C THR A 181 1.71 -25.92 -2.94
N TRP A 182 2.94 -25.40 -2.83
CA TRP A 182 3.50 -24.87 -1.60
C TRP A 182 4.11 -23.52 -1.92
N ASN A 183 3.52 -22.46 -1.39
CA ASN A 183 4.01 -21.11 -1.56
C ASN A 183 4.38 -20.55 -0.19
N ASN A 184 5.62 -20.81 0.23
CA ASN A 184 6.06 -20.52 1.59
C ASN A 184 7.04 -19.35 1.62
N PHE A 185 7.01 -18.61 2.72
CA PHE A 185 7.87 -17.48 2.98
C PHE A 185 8.34 -17.48 4.44
N LEU A 186 9.61 -17.21 4.65
CA LEU A 186 10.18 -16.90 5.95
C LEU A 186 11.07 -15.67 5.81
N GLY A 187 10.78 -14.62 6.56
CA GLY A 187 11.55 -13.38 6.57
C GLY A 187 11.99 -13.02 7.98
N TYR A 188 13.20 -12.49 8.10
CA TYR A 188 13.67 -11.80 9.30
C TYR A 188 14.28 -10.45 8.89
N ARG A 189 14.01 -9.42 9.68
CA ARG A 189 14.68 -8.13 9.54
C ARG A 189 14.91 -7.45 10.88
N ARG A 190 15.89 -6.56 10.90
CA ARG A 190 16.18 -5.62 11.97
C ARG A 190 16.23 -4.23 11.39
N VAL A 191 15.49 -3.31 12.00
CA VAL A 191 15.47 -1.89 11.64
C VAL A 191 15.93 -1.11 12.85
N GLY A 192 17.03 -0.37 12.70
CA GLY A 192 17.55 0.47 13.77
C GLY A 192 16.56 1.57 14.18
N ASP A 193 16.65 1.99 15.44
CA ASP A 193 15.90 3.11 16.03
C ASP A 193 16.26 4.47 15.41
N GLY A 194 17.51 4.61 14.96
CA GLY A 194 17.99 5.77 14.21
C GLY A 194 17.87 5.67 12.68
N PHE A 195 17.26 4.61 12.15
CA PHE A 195 17.11 4.41 10.70
C PHE A 195 15.90 5.19 10.17
N GLN A 196 16.14 6.37 9.59
CA GLN A 196 15.09 7.27 9.10
C GLN A 196 15.40 7.82 7.70
N PRO A 197 15.09 7.07 6.63
CA PRO A 197 15.32 7.53 5.27
C PRO A 197 14.36 8.65 4.87
N ALA A 198 14.88 9.83 4.50
CA ALA A 198 14.05 10.98 4.13
C ALA A 198 13.15 10.74 2.90
N LEU A 199 13.68 10.00 1.91
CA LEU A 199 12.96 9.62 0.69
C LEU A 199 12.32 8.23 0.77
N GLY A 200 12.40 7.56 1.92
CA GLY A 200 11.87 6.22 2.13
C GLY A 200 10.55 6.17 2.90
N PHE A 201 10.14 4.95 3.22
CA PHE A 201 9.02 4.64 4.11
C PHE A 201 9.42 3.55 5.09
N VAL A 202 9.38 3.89 6.38
CA VAL A 202 9.68 2.99 7.51
C VAL A 202 8.63 3.27 8.59
N PRO A 203 7.53 2.50 8.66
CA PRO A 203 6.45 2.74 9.61
C PRO A 203 6.85 2.40 11.05
N ARG A 204 7.85 1.53 11.25
CA ARG A 204 8.31 1.05 12.56
C ARG A 204 9.84 1.00 12.64
N PRO A 205 10.53 2.08 13.06
CA PRO A 205 11.95 2.00 13.41
C PRO A 205 12.15 1.30 14.77
N GLY A 206 13.36 0.84 15.06
CA GLY A 206 13.72 0.29 16.38
C GLY A 206 13.15 -1.10 16.66
N VAL A 207 12.91 -1.90 15.62
CA VAL A 207 12.27 -3.23 15.76
C VAL A 207 13.07 -4.33 15.08
N GLN A 208 12.82 -5.54 15.56
CA GLN A 208 13.11 -6.78 14.86
C GLN A 208 11.79 -7.42 14.47
N GLN A 209 11.70 -8.00 13.28
CA GLN A 209 10.48 -8.65 12.81
C GLN A 209 10.76 -9.98 12.15
N VAL A 210 9.95 -10.98 12.50
CA VAL A 210 9.88 -12.29 11.86
C VAL A 210 8.53 -12.42 11.16
N ASN A 211 8.56 -12.78 9.89
CA ASN A 211 7.39 -13.06 9.07
C ASN A 211 7.43 -14.52 8.62
N LEU A 212 6.34 -15.24 8.81
CA LEU A 212 6.14 -16.61 8.35
C LEU A 212 4.86 -16.65 7.53
N ALA A 213 4.91 -17.25 6.35
CA ALA A 213 3.73 -17.66 5.62
C ALA A 213 3.92 -19.09 5.14
N LEU A 214 3.09 -20.01 5.64
CA LEU A 214 3.01 -21.38 5.17
C LEU A 214 1.70 -21.55 4.44
N ASN A 215 1.77 -21.70 3.12
CA ASN A 215 0.60 -21.82 2.28
C ASN A 215 0.63 -23.14 1.52
N TYR A 216 -0.43 -23.93 1.67
CA TYR A 216 -0.67 -25.15 0.93
C TYR A 216 -1.88 -24.96 0.02
N LEU A 217 -1.68 -25.06 -1.29
CA LEU A 217 -2.67 -24.69 -2.31
C LEU A 217 -3.04 -25.87 -3.24
N PRO A 218 -3.52 -27.00 -2.73
CA PRO A 218 -3.84 -28.17 -3.54
C PRO A 218 -4.96 -27.86 -4.55
N ARG A 219 -4.73 -28.28 -5.81
CA ARG A 219 -5.78 -28.31 -6.83
C ARG A 219 -6.67 -29.54 -6.60
N ALA A 220 -7.96 -29.41 -6.88
CA ALA A 220 -8.86 -30.55 -6.81
C ALA A 220 -8.57 -31.53 -7.96
N THR A 221 -8.08 -32.72 -7.65
CA THR A 221 -7.77 -33.77 -8.64
C THR A 221 -8.81 -34.88 -8.69
N ASP A 222 -9.55 -35.11 -7.59
CA ASP A 222 -10.69 -36.03 -7.59
C ASP A 222 -11.80 -35.52 -8.54
N PRO A 223 -12.23 -36.29 -9.56
CA PRO A 223 -13.25 -35.87 -10.50
C PRO A 223 -14.56 -35.41 -9.87
N ARG A 224 -14.94 -35.93 -8.69
CA ARG A 224 -16.17 -35.53 -8.00
C ARG A 224 -16.09 -34.10 -7.45
N LEU A 225 -14.92 -33.74 -6.89
CA LEU A 225 -14.63 -32.42 -6.32
C LEU A 225 -14.29 -31.41 -7.42
N ALA A 226 -13.50 -31.82 -8.41
CA ALA A 226 -13.04 -30.98 -9.51
C ALA A 226 -14.19 -30.41 -10.36
N ARG A 227 -15.41 -30.97 -10.29
CA ARG A 227 -16.61 -30.42 -10.94
C ARG A 227 -17.02 -29.04 -10.42
N TRP A 228 -16.71 -28.72 -9.18
CA TRP A 228 -17.16 -27.47 -8.53
C TRP A 228 -16.04 -26.73 -7.79
N LEU A 229 -15.04 -27.44 -7.28
CA LEU A 229 -13.86 -26.87 -6.64
C LEU A 229 -12.71 -26.82 -7.64
N TYR A 230 -12.11 -25.65 -7.81
CA TYR A 230 -10.86 -25.49 -8.58
C TYR A 230 -9.65 -25.75 -7.68
N GLN A 231 -9.60 -25.06 -6.52
CA GLN A 231 -8.46 -25.11 -5.61
C GLN A 231 -8.92 -24.86 -4.17
N ALA A 232 -8.28 -25.54 -3.22
CA ALA A 232 -8.34 -25.19 -1.81
C ALA A 232 -7.02 -24.52 -1.40
N VAL A 233 -7.09 -23.56 -0.50
CA VAL A 233 -5.94 -22.82 0.03
C VAL A 233 -5.99 -22.90 1.54
N PHE A 234 -4.90 -23.38 2.13
CA PHE A 234 -4.72 -23.44 3.58
C PHE A 234 -3.53 -22.57 3.92
N GLU A 235 -3.73 -21.62 4.84
CA GLU A 235 -2.73 -20.62 5.15
C GLU A 235 -2.49 -20.58 6.65
N LEU A 236 -1.21 -20.55 7.03
CA LEU A 236 -0.74 -20.19 8.35
C LEU A 236 0.26 -19.04 8.19
N ILE A 237 -0.17 -17.85 8.56
CA ILE A 237 0.67 -16.65 8.53
C ILE A 237 0.91 -16.19 9.97
N GLY A 238 2.15 -15.83 10.26
CA GLY A 238 2.56 -15.29 11.54
C GLY A 238 3.50 -14.10 11.35
N VAL A 239 3.25 -13.04 12.09
CA VAL A 239 4.11 -11.86 12.18
C VAL A 239 4.42 -11.63 13.65
N LEU A 240 5.71 -11.66 14.00
CA LEU A 240 6.21 -11.33 15.31
C LEU A 240 7.09 -10.09 15.20
N VAL A 241 6.69 -9.01 15.85
CA VAL A 241 7.49 -7.79 15.99
C VAL A 241 8.01 -7.73 17.42
N MET A 242 9.28 -7.39 17.57
CA MET A 242 9.98 -7.24 18.84
C MET A 242 10.74 -5.92 18.83
N ASP A 243 11.01 -5.36 20.00
CA ASP A 243 11.98 -4.26 20.12
C ASP A 243 13.41 -4.76 19.83
N LEU A 244 14.38 -3.84 19.78
CA LEU A 244 15.79 -4.19 19.56
C LEU A 244 16.38 -5.09 20.65
N ASN A 245 15.76 -5.18 21.84
CA ASN A 245 16.19 -6.04 22.94
C ASN A 245 15.50 -7.43 22.92
N GLY A 246 14.66 -7.72 21.91
CA GLY A 246 13.97 -8.99 21.76
C GLY A 246 12.66 -9.11 22.54
N ARG A 247 12.15 -8.00 23.10
CA ARG A 247 10.88 -7.97 23.82
C ARG A 247 9.73 -7.85 22.80
N TRP A 248 8.82 -8.83 22.73
CA TRP A 248 7.70 -8.83 21.78
C TRP A 248 6.83 -7.57 21.88
N GLU A 249 6.46 -6.94 20.77
CA GLU A 249 5.54 -5.79 20.75
C GLU A 249 4.22 -6.14 20.10
N THR A 250 4.27 -6.81 18.96
CA THR A 250 3.09 -7.22 18.18
C THR A 250 3.22 -8.68 17.80
N VAL A 251 2.14 -9.43 17.98
CA VAL A 251 1.93 -10.74 17.35
C VAL A 251 0.69 -10.64 16.51
N TRP A 252 0.78 -11.00 15.23
CA TRP A 252 -0.37 -11.10 14.35
C TRP A 252 -0.34 -12.46 13.65
N GLY A 253 -1.44 -13.19 13.73
CA GLY A 253 -1.61 -14.45 13.04
C GLY A 253 -2.76 -14.41 12.05
N ARG A 254 -2.70 -15.26 11.02
CA ARG A 254 -3.84 -15.65 10.20
C ARG A 254 -3.82 -17.15 10.01
N ILE A 255 -4.91 -17.81 10.40
CA ILE A 255 -5.14 -19.22 10.16
C ILE A 255 -6.36 -19.31 9.26
N THR A 256 -6.17 -19.74 8.03
CA THR A 256 -7.25 -19.87 7.04
C THR A 256 -7.55 -21.35 6.82
N PRO A 257 -8.42 -21.99 7.62
CA PRO A 257 -8.75 -23.40 7.47
C PRO A 257 -9.64 -23.67 6.26
N LEU A 258 -10.39 -22.67 5.79
CA LEU A 258 -11.28 -22.78 4.64
C LEU A 258 -11.03 -21.60 3.73
N ASN A 259 -10.52 -21.86 2.54
CA ASN A 259 -10.44 -20.88 1.47
C ASN A 259 -10.53 -21.65 0.16
N PHE A 260 -11.71 -21.59 -0.46
CA PHE A 260 -12.06 -22.35 -1.63
C PHE A 260 -12.26 -21.43 -2.81
N VAL A 261 -11.61 -21.80 -3.92
CA VAL A 261 -11.82 -21.20 -5.23
C VAL A 261 -12.66 -22.17 -6.04
N PHE A 262 -13.82 -21.71 -6.49
CA PHE A 262 -14.76 -22.52 -7.26
C PHE A 262 -14.46 -22.45 -8.76
N GLN A 263 -14.97 -23.41 -9.53
CA GLN A 263 -14.75 -23.47 -10.99
C GLN A 263 -15.35 -22.26 -11.75
N ASP A 264 -16.36 -21.62 -11.18
CA ASP A 264 -16.94 -20.42 -11.77
C ASP A 264 -16.15 -19.13 -11.42
N GLY A 265 -15.08 -19.25 -10.64
CA GLY A 265 -14.19 -18.18 -10.21
C GLY A 265 -14.62 -17.49 -8.92
N ASP A 266 -15.71 -17.93 -8.29
CA ASP A 266 -16.09 -17.41 -6.98
C ASP A 266 -15.12 -17.92 -5.90
N ARG A 267 -15.00 -17.18 -4.81
CA ARG A 267 -14.15 -17.55 -3.69
C ARG A 267 -14.87 -17.32 -2.39
N PHE A 268 -14.74 -18.29 -1.48
CA PHE A 268 -15.23 -18.19 -0.12
C PHE A 268 -14.12 -18.57 0.85
N ALA A 269 -13.88 -17.74 1.85
CA ALA A 269 -12.88 -18.02 2.87
C ALA A 269 -13.37 -17.67 4.28
N ILE A 270 -12.88 -18.44 5.26
CA ILE A 270 -13.02 -18.19 6.68
C ILE A 270 -11.62 -18.26 7.28
N ALA A 271 -11.24 -17.25 8.05
CA ALA A 271 -9.98 -17.22 8.77
C ALA A 271 -10.15 -16.77 10.22
N ALA A 272 -9.19 -17.17 11.05
CA ALA A 272 -9.03 -16.70 12.41
C ALA A 272 -7.75 -15.86 12.51
N HIS A 273 -7.85 -14.71 13.19
CA HIS A 273 -6.78 -13.76 13.39
C HIS A 273 -6.45 -13.63 14.88
N PRO A 274 -5.60 -14.51 15.43
CA PRO A 274 -5.08 -14.33 16.79
C PRO A 274 -4.06 -13.20 16.80
N GLU A 275 -4.24 -12.25 17.72
CA GLU A 275 -3.44 -11.04 17.80
C GLU A 275 -3.04 -10.75 19.24
N ALA A 276 -1.86 -10.15 19.40
CA ALA A 276 -1.41 -9.61 20.67
C ALA A 276 -0.67 -8.30 20.44
N GLU A 277 -0.94 -7.30 21.27
CA GLU A 277 -0.31 -5.99 21.19
C GLU A 277 0.14 -5.57 22.59
N ARG A 278 1.41 -5.16 22.70
CA ARG A 278 1.91 -4.44 23.87
C ARG A 278 1.98 -2.95 23.53
N LEU A 279 1.28 -2.17 24.33
CA LEU A 279 1.23 -0.72 24.22
C LEU A 279 2.13 -0.13 25.30
N ASP A 280 3.22 0.51 24.90
CA ASP A 280 4.09 1.27 25.81
C ASP A 280 3.64 2.74 25.91
N VAL A 281 2.76 3.18 25.00
CA VAL A 281 2.07 4.48 25.02
C VAL A 281 0.57 4.28 24.78
N PRO A 282 -0.30 5.08 25.41
CA PRO A 282 -1.72 5.04 25.13
C PRO A 282 -1.98 5.49 23.68
N PHE A 283 -3.00 4.92 23.04
CA PHE A 283 -3.40 5.35 21.69
C PHE A 283 -4.93 5.40 21.57
N GLY A 284 -5.43 6.33 20.76
CA GLY A 284 -6.85 6.49 20.48
C GLY A 284 -7.21 6.04 19.06
N ILE A 285 -8.44 5.59 18.88
CA ILE A 285 -9.00 5.17 17.58
C ILE A 285 -9.92 6.25 17.02
N ALA A 286 -10.76 6.81 17.88
CA ALA A 286 -11.60 7.96 17.59
C ALA A 286 -11.45 9.00 18.72
N PRO A 287 -11.84 10.27 18.49
CA PRO A 287 -11.80 11.31 19.51
C PRO A 287 -12.58 10.89 20.77
N GLY A 288 -11.91 10.90 21.94
CA GLY A 288 -12.48 10.50 23.22
C GLY A 288 -12.25 9.03 23.61
N ASP A 289 -11.75 8.21 22.67
CA ASP A 289 -11.32 6.84 22.94
C ASP A 289 -9.83 6.82 23.23
N THR A 290 -9.43 6.16 24.32
CA THR A 290 -8.01 5.92 24.60
C THR A 290 -7.84 4.52 25.14
N ILE A 291 -7.05 3.71 24.44
CA ILE A 291 -6.65 2.40 24.90
C ILE A 291 -5.41 2.60 25.78
N PRO A 292 -5.48 2.22 27.08
CA PRO A 292 -4.39 2.46 28.01
C PRO A 292 -3.17 1.60 27.71
N ILE A 293 -2.05 1.95 28.33
CA ILE A 293 -0.84 1.13 28.35
C ILE A 293 -1.19 -0.26 28.90
N GLY A 294 -0.70 -1.30 28.23
CA GLY A 294 -1.03 -2.67 28.62
C GLY A 294 -0.63 -3.71 27.59
N SER A 295 -0.86 -4.97 27.95
CA SER A 295 -0.72 -6.12 27.05
C SER A 295 -2.10 -6.67 26.73
N TYR A 296 -2.43 -6.71 25.46
CA TYR A 296 -3.73 -7.11 24.96
C TYR A 296 -3.59 -8.35 24.10
N ARG A 297 -4.57 -9.24 24.19
CA ARG A 297 -4.69 -10.42 23.33
C ARG A 297 -6.12 -10.51 22.86
N PHE A 298 -6.29 -10.69 21.57
CA PHE A 298 -7.61 -10.72 20.97
C PHE A 298 -7.66 -11.68 19.79
N LEU A 299 -8.87 -12.08 19.44
CA LEU A 299 -9.15 -13.02 18.38
C LEU A 299 -10.27 -12.45 17.54
N ARG A 300 -9.99 -12.25 16.26
CA ARG A 300 -10.96 -11.82 15.26
C ARG A 300 -11.20 -12.93 14.24
N TYR A 301 -12.41 -13.00 13.72
CA TYR A 301 -12.79 -13.94 12.67
C TYR A 301 -13.06 -13.17 11.40
N ARG A 302 -12.51 -13.65 10.30
CA ARG A 302 -12.65 -13.10 8.96
C ARG A 302 -13.53 -14.02 8.12
N ILE A 303 -14.47 -13.43 7.39
CA ILE A 303 -15.25 -14.10 6.36
C ILE A 303 -15.09 -13.30 5.07
N ASP A 304 -14.64 -13.96 4.02
CA ASP A 304 -14.50 -13.38 2.68
C ASP A 304 -15.48 -14.06 1.72
N TYR A 305 -16.17 -13.26 0.93
CA TYR A 305 -16.96 -13.75 -0.20
C TYR A 305 -16.72 -12.88 -1.44
N VAL A 306 -16.12 -13.51 -2.44
CA VAL A 306 -15.80 -12.87 -3.72
C VAL A 306 -16.60 -13.53 -4.82
N ARG A 307 -17.35 -12.72 -5.56
CA ARG A 307 -18.00 -13.14 -6.79
C ARG A 307 -17.17 -12.69 -7.99
N ALA A 308 -16.80 -13.62 -8.85
CA ALA A 308 -15.85 -13.38 -9.94
C ALA A 308 -16.21 -12.17 -10.83
N SER A 309 -15.19 -11.36 -11.15
CA SER A 309 -15.28 -10.08 -11.88
C SER A 309 -15.68 -10.19 -13.36
N LYS A 310 -15.70 -11.41 -13.92
CA LYS A 310 -16.16 -11.69 -15.28
C LYS A 310 -17.67 -11.48 -15.48
N ARG A 311 -18.45 -11.39 -14.40
CA ARG A 311 -19.91 -11.22 -14.45
C ARG A 311 -20.29 -9.74 -14.55
N ARG A 312 -21.51 -9.45 -15.02
CA ARG A 312 -22.08 -8.09 -15.05
C ARG A 312 -22.21 -7.46 -13.65
N VAL A 313 -22.33 -8.29 -12.63
CA VAL A 313 -22.33 -7.87 -11.23
C VAL A 313 -21.29 -8.72 -10.52
N SER A 314 -20.30 -8.08 -9.92
CA SER A 314 -19.31 -8.75 -9.08
C SER A 314 -19.18 -8.01 -7.77
N TRP A 315 -18.68 -8.69 -6.76
CA TRP A 315 -18.43 -8.08 -5.47
C TRP A 315 -17.27 -8.77 -4.76
N ASP A 316 -16.68 -8.03 -3.84
CA ASP A 316 -15.74 -8.51 -2.85
C ASP A 316 -16.25 -8.00 -1.50
N PHE A 317 -16.66 -8.93 -0.64
CA PHE A 317 -17.14 -8.63 0.70
C PHE A 317 -16.25 -9.30 1.73
N THR A 318 -15.78 -8.52 2.68
CA THR A 318 -15.04 -8.97 3.86
C THR A 318 -15.78 -8.52 5.10
N TYR A 319 -15.99 -9.45 6.02
CA TYR A 319 -16.32 -9.15 7.41
C TYR A 319 -15.16 -9.59 8.29
N LEU A 320 -14.68 -8.71 9.18
CA LEU A 320 -13.71 -9.04 10.22
C LEU A 320 -14.26 -8.58 11.56
N GLY A 321 -14.44 -9.50 12.52
CA GLY A 321 -14.99 -9.12 13.81
C GLY A 321 -14.58 -10.03 14.95
N GLY A 322 -14.58 -9.48 16.16
CA GLY A 322 -14.21 -10.24 17.35
C GLY A 322 -13.86 -9.36 18.53
N THR A 323 -13.03 -9.89 19.44
CA THR A 323 -12.43 -9.08 20.49
C THR A 323 -11.38 -8.15 19.89
N PHE A 324 -11.19 -7.00 20.52
CA PHE A 324 -10.27 -5.99 20.07
C PHE A 324 -9.84 -5.14 21.25
N TYR A 325 -8.57 -5.27 21.66
CA TYR A 325 -8.06 -4.73 22.92
C TYR A 325 -8.96 -5.10 24.12
N ASN A 326 -9.49 -4.12 24.84
CA ASN A 326 -10.41 -4.26 25.98
C ASN A 326 -11.89 -4.26 25.55
N GLY A 327 -12.19 -4.42 24.27
CA GLY A 327 -13.53 -4.32 23.72
C GLY A 327 -13.76 -5.23 22.52
N ARG A 328 -14.57 -4.76 21.56
CA ARG A 328 -14.93 -5.49 20.34
C ARG A 328 -15.04 -4.56 19.15
N ILE A 329 -14.74 -5.09 17.99
CA ILE A 329 -14.89 -4.42 16.70
C ILE A 329 -15.56 -5.35 15.69
N GLY A 330 -16.33 -4.77 14.79
CA GLY A 330 -16.78 -5.38 13.54
C GLY A 330 -16.48 -4.43 12.40
N GLU A 331 -15.71 -4.92 11.43
CA GLU A 331 -15.27 -4.23 10.23
C GLU A 331 -16.01 -4.86 9.05
N TYR A 332 -16.74 -4.04 8.30
CA TYR A 332 -17.52 -4.43 7.14
C TYR A 332 -16.95 -3.73 5.92
N ILE A 333 -16.28 -4.47 5.05
CA ILE A 333 -15.63 -3.93 3.85
C ILE A 333 -16.31 -4.56 2.64
N GLY A 334 -16.76 -3.73 1.70
CA GLY A 334 -17.47 -4.18 0.52
C GLY A 334 -17.09 -3.36 -0.71
N THR A 335 -16.84 -4.04 -1.82
CA THR A 335 -16.81 -3.45 -3.15
C THR A 335 -17.79 -4.17 -4.05
N MET A 336 -18.60 -3.45 -4.79
CA MET A 336 -19.54 -3.97 -5.79
C MET A 336 -19.26 -3.29 -7.13
N ILE A 337 -19.09 -4.08 -8.18
CA ILE A 337 -18.90 -3.59 -9.55
C ILE A 337 -20.10 -4.01 -10.39
N LEU A 338 -20.73 -3.02 -11.00
CA LEU A 338 -21.83 -3.16 -11.95
C LEU A 338 -21.30 -2.81 -13.34
N LYS A 339 -21.54 -3.70 -14.31
CA LYS A 339 -21.19 -3.53 -15.73
C LYS A 339 -22.45 -3.68 -16.59
N PRO A 340 -23.36 -2.68 -16.61
CA PRO A 340 -24.56 -2.72 -17.45
C PRO A 340 -24.22 -2.89 -18.94
N SER A 341 -23.12 -2.29 -19.39
CA SER A 341 -22.54 -2.44 -20.73
C SER A 341 -21.01 -2.42 -20.66
N PRO A 342 -20.28 -2.79 -21.74
CA PRO A 342 -18.82 -2.67 -21.79
C PRO A 342 -18.30 -1.24 -21.65
N LEU A 343 -19.14 -0.25 -21.97
CA LEU A 343 -18.78 1.18 -21.97
C LEU A 343 -19.10 1.87 -20.64
N PHE A 344 -19.80 1.19 -19.73
CA PHE A 344 -20.30 1.81 -18.50
C PHE A 344 -20.07 0.90 -17.31
N ILE A 345 -19.26 1.36 -16.37
CA ILE A 345 -18.89 0.64 -15.15
C ILE A 345 -19.18 1.53 -13.95
N VAL A 346 -19.89 0.97 -12.97
CA VAL A 346 -20.12 1.60 -11.67
C VAL A 346 -19.48 0.73 -10.61
N GLU A 347 -18.61 1.31 -9.80
CA GLU A 347 -18.03 0.68 -8.62
C GLU A 347 -18.55 1.39 -7.37
N LEU A 348 -19.11 0.62 -6.46
CA LEU A 348 -19.54 1.08 -5.14
C LEU A 348 -18.60 0.44 -4.12
N SER A 349 -18.01 1.24 -3.26
CA SER A 349 -17.11 0.80 -2.20
C SER A 349 -17.60 1.34 -0.86
N GLY A 350 -17.42 0.56 0.19
CA GLY A 350 -17.81 0.93 1.54
C GLY A 350 -16.96 0.21 2.58
N GLU A 351 -16.62 0.93 3.63
CA GLU A 351 -15.95 0.44 4.83
C GLU A 351 -16.69 1.02 6.04
N ARG A 352 -17.04 0.14 6.98
CA ARG A 352 -17.70 0.51 8.23
C ARG A 352 -17.06 -0.26 9.37
N ASP A 353 -16.39 0.47 10.25
CA ASP A 353 -15.77 -0.05 11.45
C ASP A 353 -16.58 0.41 12.65
N GLN A 354 -17.25 -0.53 13.31
CA GLN A 354 -18.08 -0.22 14.46
C GLN A 354 -17.69 -1.09 15.64
N GLY A 355 -17.61 -0.48 16.81
CA GLY A 355 -17.13 -1.18 17.98
C GLY A 355 -17.34 -0.44 19.28
N ARG A 356 -16.76 -1.01 20.32
CA ARG A 356 -16.68 -0.41 21.65
C ARG A 356 -15.31 -0.65 22.24
N ILE A 357 -14.77 0.35 22.92
CA ILE A 357 -13.51 0.30 23.67
C ILE A 357 -13.85 0.54 25.15
N ALA A 358 -13.05 0.04 26.09
CA ALA A 358 -13.28 0.22 27.52
C ALA A 358 -12.11 0.93 28.24
N PRO A 359 -11.87 2.24 28.02
CA PRO A 359 -10.70 2.97 28.53
C PRO A 359 -10.51 2.88 30.06
N SER A 360 -11.62 2.93 30.81
CA SER A 360 -11.66 2.99 32.27
C SER A 360 -12.92 2.30 32.84
N ASN A 361 -13.24 1.10 32.32
CA ASN A 361 -14.43 0.29 32.61
C ASN A 361 -15.77 0.82 32.05
N ALA A 362 -15.83 2.06 31.55
CA ALA A 362 -16.95 2.55 30.75
C ALA A 362 -16.76 2.15 29.28
N GLN A 363 -17.79 1.57 28.65
CA GLN A 363 -17.77 1.27 27.21
C GLN A 363 -18.03 2.55 26.41
N VAL A 364 -17.08 2.93 25.57
CA VAL A 364 -17.22 4.04 24.63
C VAL A 364 -17.44 3.45 23.23
N PRO A 365 -18.60 3.72 22.59
CA PRO A 365 -18.86 3.26 21.23
C PRO A 365 -18.17 4.16 20.21
N PHE A 366 -17.69 3.56 19.13
CA PHE A 366 -17.18 4.29 17.97
C PHE A 366 -17.74 3.70 16.68
N VAL A 367 -17.83 4.56 15.67
CA VAL A 367 -18.22 4.21 14.31
C VAL A 367 -17.35 5.04 13.36
N LEU A 368 -16.55 4.37 12.53
CA LEU A 368 -15.80 4.97 11.43
C LEU A 368 -16.40 4.45 10.12
N GLU A 369 -16.69 5.35 9.20
CA GLU A 369 -17.38 5.02 7.96
C GLU A 369 -16.75 5.76 6.80
N HIS A 370 -16.53 5.03 5.71
CA HIS A 370 -16.11 5.55 4.43
C HIS A 370 -16.92 4.92 3.30
N TYR A 371 -17.40 5.73 2.37
CA TYR A 371 -18.13 5.26 1.20
C TYR A 371 -17.58 5.93 -0.06
N GLY A 372 -17.50 5.19 -1.15
CA GLY A 372 -17.02 5.67 -2.44
C GLY A 372 -17.85 5.15 -3.59
N MET A 373 -18.06 5.98 -4.61
CA MET A 373 -18.69 5.62 -5.88
C MET A 373 -17.78 6.06 -7.02
N ARG A 374 -17.34 5.11 -7.84
CA ARG A 374 -16.63 5.37 -9.10
C ARG A 374 -17.54 5.09 -10.28
N LEU A 375 -17.58 6.00 -11.24
CA LEU A 375 -18.31 5.88 -12.49
C LEU A 375 -17.31 6.03 -13.62
N ARG A 376 -17.17 4.99 -14.44
CA ARG A 376 -16.40 5.03 -15.69
C ARG A 376 -17.37 4.91 -16.86
N LEU A 377 -17.22 5.83 -17.80
CA LEU A 377 -17.94 5.86 -19.06
C LEU A 377 -16.93 6.05 -20.19
N ASP A 378 -16.93 5.12 -21.14
CA ASP A 378 -16.03 5.12 -22.30
C ASP A 378 -16.87 5.17 -23.60
N PRO A 379 -17.39 6.34 -24.04
CA PRO A 379 -18.29 6.42 -25.19
C PRO A 379 -17.63 6.03 -26.52
N SER A 380 -16.32 6.19 -26.61
CA SER A 380 -15.49 5.81 -27.77
C SER A 380 -14.09 5.39 -27.29
N PRO A 381 -13.27 4.77 -28.16
CA PRO A 381 -11.89 4.41 -27.82
C PRO A 381 -10.99 5.60 -27.45
N ASP A 382 -11.39 6.80 -27.89
CA ASP A 382 -10.61 8.02 -27.74
C ASP A 382 -11.10 8.92 -26.58
N LEU A 383 -12.23 8.59 -25.94
CA LEU A 383 -12.83 9.43 -24.91
C LEU A 383 -13.19 8.59 -23.67
N GLU A 384 -12.57 8.93 -22.54
CA GLU A 384 -12.85 8.34 -21.22
C GLU A 384 -13.35 9.43 -20.26
N PHE A 385 -14.44 9.12 -19.56
CA PHE A 385 -14.99 9.89 -18.45
C PHE A 385 -14.93 9.05 -17.18
N ASN A 386 -14.22 9.53 -16.17
CA ASN A 386 -14.08 8.87 -14.88
C ASN A 386 -14.45 9.84 -13.76
N THR A 387 -15.42 9.48 -12.93
CA THR A 387 -15.79 10.26 -11.74
C THR A 387 -15.63 9.40 -10.51
N PHE A 388 -15.05 9.94 -9.44
CA PHE A 388 -14.97 9.30 -8.14
C PHE A 388 -15.45 10.24 -7.05
N THR A 389 -16.56 9.88 -6.41
CA THR A 389 -17.12 10.60 -5.27
C THR A 389 -16.94 9.75 -4.01
N GLN A 390 -16.46 10.36 -2.93
CA GLN A 390 -16.21 9.65 -1.69
C GLN A 390 -16.48 10.51 -0.46
N TYR A 391 -16.93 9.88 0.62
CA TYR A 391 -17.23 10.51 1.90
C TYR A 391 -16.61 9.71 3.03
N ASP A 392 -16.09 10.38 4.05
CA ASP A 392 -15.76 9.74 5.32
C ASP A 392 -16.25 10.58 6.50
N ASN A 393 -16.64 9.91 7.57
CA ASN A 393 -17.22 10.56 8.75
C ASN A 393 -16.19 11.20 9.70
N THR A 394 -14.89 10.97 9.48
CA THR A 394 -13.81 11.46 10.35
C THR A 394 -13.40 12.88 9.95
N SER A 395 -13.06 13.07 8.66
CA SER A 395 -12.84 14.38 8.07
C SER A 395 -14.16 15.12 7.85
N ARG A 396 -15.26 14.39 7.71
CA ARG A 396 -16.59 14.89 7.32
C ARG A 396 -16.58 15.60 5.97
N GLN A 397 -15.70 15.18 5.07
CA GLN A 397 -15.59 15.77 3.74
C GLN A 397 -16.18 14.84 2.68
N LEU A 398 -17.09 15.37 1.87
CA LEU A 398 -17.53 14.77 0.62
C LEU A 398 -16.66 15.32 -0.51
N GLY A 399 -15.75 14.49 -1.02
CA GLY A 399 -14.88 14.82 -2.14
C GLY A 399 -15.40 14.21 -3.43
N THR A 400 -15.37 14.96 -4.53
CA THR A 400 -15.68 14.47 -5.88
C THR A 400 -14.55 14.85 -6.82
N ASP A 401 -14.01 13.87 -7.51
CA ASP A 401 -13.00 14.04 -8.54
C ASP A 401 -13.60 13.60 -9.89
N VAL A 402 -13.51 14.45 -10.90
CA VAL A 402 -13.96 14.20 -12.26
C VAL A 402 -12.76 14.31 -13.18
N ARG A 403 -12.56 13.31 -14.03
CA ARG A 403 -11.49 13.25 -15.02
C ARG A 403 -12.06 12.92 -16.39
N ILE A 404 -11.66 13.71 -17.36
CA ILE A 404 -11.93 13.48 -18.77
C ILE A 404 -10.58 13.31 -19.48
N ARG A 405 -10.44 12.23 -20.23
CA ARG A 405 -9.32 11.99 -21.13
C ARG A 405 -9.82 11.94 -22.56
N TRP A 406 -9.20 12.73 -23.43
CA TRP A 406 -9.45 12.69 -24.87
C TRP A 406 -8.15 12.45 -25.63
N SER A 407 -8.04 11.29 -26.28
CA SER A 407 -6.93 10.92 -27.16
C SER A 407 -7.20 11.45 -28.57
N TYR A 408 -6.66 12.61 -28.90
CA TYR A 408 -6.90 13.24 -30.21
C TYR A 408 -5.97 12.70 -31.32
N ARG A 409 -4.92 11.96 -30.96
CA ARG A 409 -4.04 11.22 -31.87
C ARG A 409 -3.18 10.21 -31.08
N PRO A 410 -2.52 9.24 -31.73
CA PRO A 410 -1.56 8.38 -31.07
C PRO A 410 -0.44 9.19 -30.37
N GLY A 411 -0.30 9.01 -29.05
CA GLY A 411 0.64 9.77 -28.22
C GLY A 411 0.26 11.25 -28.06
N GLY A 412 -1.00 11.61 -28.27
CA GLY A 412 -1.53 12.94 -27.97
C GLY A 412 -2.80 12.83 -27.15
N ASP A 413 -2.73 13.24 -25.89
CA ASP A 413 -3.83 13.17 -24.93
C ASP A 413 -4.13 14.55 -24.36
N PHE A 414 -5.41 14.87 -24.22
CA PHE A 414 -5.90 16.01 -23.46
C PHE A 414 -6.58 15.49 -22.18
N PHE A 415 -6.23 16.09 -21.04
CA PHE A 415 -6.86 15.81 -19.76
C PHE A 415 -7.52 17.07 -19.22
N LEU A 416 -8.75 16.92 -18.73
CA LEU A 416 -9.45 17.89 -17.91
C LEU A 416 -9.80 17.23 -16.59
N THR A 417 -9.36 17.80 -15.48
CA THR A 417 -9.71 17.30 -14.16
C THR A 417 -10.31 18.38 -13.27
N TYR A 418 -11.34 17.98 -12.54
CA TYR A 418 -12.08 18.83 -11.63
C TYR A 418 -12.27 18.12 -10.30
N THR A 419 -11.67 18.66 -9.25
CA THR A 419 -11.85 18.18 -7.88
C THR A 419 -12.68 19.18 -7.10
N HIS A 420 -13.62 18.70 -6.29
CA HIS A 420 -14.52 19.51 -5.48
C HIS A 420 -14.72 18.87 -4.10
N ASN A 421 -14.52 19.63 -3.04
CA ASN A 421 -14.68 19.18 -1.67
C ASN A 421 -15.73 20.02 -0.93
N ILE A 422 -16.57 19.32 -0.17
CA ILE A 422 -17.64 19.90 0.66
C ILE A 422 -17.50 19.36 2.07
N ASP A 423 -17.59 20.23 3.07
CA ASP A 423 -17.71 19.83 4.47
C ASP A 423 -19.18 19.54 4.83
N VAL A 424 -19.40 18.42 5.49
CA VAL A 424 -20.71 17.93 5.93
C VAL A 424 -20.80 18.09 7.46
N PRO A 425 -21.53 19.09 7.98
CA PRO A 425 -21.58 19.35 9.41
C PRO A 425 -22.36 18.29 10.19
N LEU A 426 -22.09 18.19 11.50
CA LEU A 426 -22.87 17.35 12.41
C LEU A 426 -24.28 17.93 12.60
N GLY A 427 -25.27 17.06 12.81
CA GLY A 427 -26.62 17.46 13.22
C GLY A 427 -27.49 18.07 12.11
N GLY A 428 -27.13 17.91 10.84
CA GLY A 428 -27.96 18.34 9.70
C GLY A 428 -27.88 19.83 9.38
N GLY A 429 -26.81 20.51 9.80
CA GLY A 429 -26.52 21.88 9.36
C GLY A 429 -26.28 21.99 7.84
N PRO A 430 -26.22 23.23 7.31
CA PRO A 430 -25.99 23.45 5.89
C PRO A 430 -24.58 23.01 5.49
N TRP A 431 -24.46 22.32 4.36
CA TRP A 431 -23.17 21.91 3.82
C TRP A 431 -22.37 23.14 3.40
N SER A 432 -21.07 23.15 3.68
CA SER A 432 -20.18 24.27 3.33
C SER A 432 -19.15 23.85 2.30
N PHE A 433 -18.88 24.76 1.36
CA PHE A 433 -17.81 24.60 0.40
C PHE A 433 -16.45 24.63 1.10
N ASP A 434 -15.58 23.67 0.78
CA ASP A 434 -14.19 23.63 1.26
C ASP A 434 -13.24 24.12 0.16
N SER A 435 -13.19 23.40 -0.97
CA SER A 435 -12.24 23.69 -2.04
C SER A 435 -12.69 23.17 -3.41
N TYR A 436 -12.18 23.80 -4.47
CA TYR A 436 -12.24 23.25 -5.82
C TYR A 436 -10.89 23.41 -6.51
N ARG A 437 -10.62 22.54 -7.49
CA ARG A 437 -9.47 22.64 -8.38
C ARG A 437 -9.88 22.25 -9.77
N LEU A 438 -9.54 23.07 -10.75
CA LEU A 438 -9.68 22.76 -12.16
C LEU A 438 -8.27 22.74 -12.77
N SER A 439 -7.93 21.63 -13.42
CA SER A 439 -6.65 21.44 -14.07
C SER A 439 -6.85 20.97 -15.51
N MET A 440 -5.95 21.42 -16.38
CA MET A 440 -5.92 21.04 -17.80
C MET A 440 -4.50 20.66 -18.17
N LYS A 441 -4.36 19.54 -18.89
CA LYS A 441 -3.06 19.05 -19.36
C LYS A 441 -3.17 18.62 -20.82
N LEU A 442 -2.14 18.97 -21.59
CA LEU A 442 -1.95 18.52 -22.97
C LEU A 442 -0.65 17.73 -23.05
N GLU A 443 -0.74 16.51 -23.55
CA GLU A 443 0.39 15.61 -23.77
C GLU A 443 0.65 15.44 -25.26
N TYR A 444 1.93 15.42 -25.64
CA TYR A 444 2.36 15.24 -27.01
C TYR A 444 3.66 14.43 -27.06
N ALA A 445 3.62 13.29 -27.76
CA ALA A 445 4.79 12.50 -28.08
C ALA A 445 5.35 12.89 -29.45
N LEU A 446 6.67 13.12 -29.49
CA LEU A 446 7.47 13.25 -30.70
C LEU A 446 8.19 11.92 -30.91
N ARG A 447 7.92 11.25 -32.03
CA ARG A 447 8.72 10.10 -32.48
C ARG A 447 9.70 10.59 -33.53
N TYR A 448 10.99 10.34 -33.31
CA TYR A 448 12.08 10.64 -34.23
C TYR A 448 12.66 9.34 -34.78
#